data_AF-A0A101MEK3-F1
#
_entry.id   AF-A0A101MEK3-F1
#
_cell.length_a   1.000
_cell.length_b   1.000
_cell.length_c   1.000
_cell.angle_alpha   90.00
_cell.angle_beta   90.00
_cell.angle_gamma   90.00
#
_symmetry.space_group_name_H-M   'P 1'
#
loop_
_entity.id
_entity.type
_entity.pdbx_description
1 polymer ?
#
loop_
_entity_poly.entity_id
_entity_poly.type
_entity_poly.pdbx_seq_one_letter_code
_entity_poly.pdbx_strand_id
1 'polypeptide(L)'
;MSQLLETQATKPNGAKIRFTTMSRSVDEDEHSIEMHLPYIHRLLQLQYPDSPASEYPPLVPIMVGNTSASTEQAFGALLAPYLADPENAFVISSDFCHWGLRFRYTHYVPQAPRPGPQLPVSGDILPQPGMDASSVAQALEMVSAGHSLRQRDRISSREPAIHESISAFDMATMAAITTGSAKSFLDIIERTGNTVCGRHPIGVIMAALEIVTASQAADQEGRFYFLRYERSSDVEEIDDSSVSYVSAFAVI
;
A
#
# COMPACT_ATOMS: atom_id res chain seq x y z
N MET A 1 -9.99 7.68 22.66
CA MET A 1 -10.82 7.15 21.56
C MET A 1 -12.02 8.04 21.19
N SER A 2 -12.74 8.66 22.15
CA SER A 2 -13.88 9.56 21.86
C SER A 2 -13.53 10.75 20.95
N GLN A 3 -12.31 11.28 21.08
CA GLN A 3 -11.89 12.48 20.37
C GLN A 3 -11.87 12.33 18.84
N LEU A 4 -11.45 11.18 18.29
CA LEU A 4 -11.44 10.97 16.84
C LEU A 4 -12.86 10.93 16.25
N LEU A 5 -13.80 10.26 16.92
CA LEU A 5 -15.20 10.17 16.47
C LEU A 5 -15.91 11.52 16.45
N GLU A 6 -15.51 12.43 17.34
CA GLU A 6 -16.06 13.79 17.42
C GLU A 6 -15.38 14.77 16.46
N THR A 7 -14.16 14.45 16.01
CA THR A 7 -13.36 15.32 15.13
C THR A 7 -13.84 15.22 13.67
N GLN A 8 -14.00 16.38 13.03
CA GLN A 8 -14.35 16.48 11.61
C GLN A 8 -13.09 16.76 10.78
N ALA A 9 -12.85 15.90 9.78
CA ALA A 9 -11.89 16.15 8.72
C ALA A 9 -12.49 17.15 7.70
N THR A 10 -11.65 17.99 7.12
CA THR A 10 -12.07 19.00 6.14
C THR A 10 -11.46 18.68 4.79
N LYS A 11 -12.31 18.44 3.79
CA LYS A 11 -11.88 18.24 2.40
C LYS A 11 -11.38 19.56 1.80
N PRO A 12 -10.55 19.52 0.74
CA PRO A 12 -10.06 20.73 0.05
C PRO A 12 -11.16 21.68 -0.42
N ASN A 13 -12.34 21.16 -0.76
CA ASN A 13 -13.50 21.97 -1.16
C ASN A 13 -14.33 22.53 0.02
N GLY A 14 -13.84 22.40 1.26
CA GLY A 14 -14.50 22.85 2.48
C GLY A 14 -15.55 21.88 3.05
N ALA A 15 -15.91 20.80 2.33
CA ALA A 15 -16.85 19.81 2.84
C ALA A 15 -16.29 19.09 4.08
N LYS A 16 -17.13 18.87 5.09
CA LYS A 16 -16.76 18.17 6.31
C LYS A 16 -17.10 16.69 6.21
N ILE A 17 -16.21 15.85 6.73
CA ILE A 17 -16.42 14.40 6.87
C ILE A 17 -15.93 13.97 8.26
N ARG A 18 -16.49 12.90 8.81
CA ARG A 18 -16.10 12.37 10.12
C ARG A 18 -16.08 10.86 10.10
N PHE A 19 -15.42 10.29 11.09
CA PHE A 19 -15.54 8.86 11.36
C PHE A 19 -16.98 8.50 11.76
N THR A 20 -17.36 7.26 11.48
CA THR A 20 -18.61 6.65 11.92
C THR A 20 -18.30 5.36 12.64
N THR A 21 -19.19 4.94 13.52
CA THR A 21 -19.05 3.65 14.20
C THR A 21 -19.49 2.52 13.28
N MET A 22 -18.70 1.45 13.26
CA MET A 22 -19.05 0.19 12.64
C MET A 22 -19.89 -0.65 13.61
N SER A 23 -20.87 -1.40 13.10
CA SER A 23 -21.59 -2.37 13.92
C SER A 23 -20.72 -3.58 14.22
N ARG A 24 -20.91 -4.19 15.40
CA ARG A 24 -20.17 -5.38 15.82
C ARG A 24 -20.13 -6.50 14.77
N SER A 25 -21.23 -6.79 14.09
CA SER A 25 -21.26 -7.85 13.07
C SER A 25 -20.34 -7.55 11.88
N VAL A 26 -20.25 -6.29 11.47
CA VAL A 26 -19.36 -5.87 10.37
C VAL A 26 -17.91 -5.89 10.83
N ASP A 27 -17.65 -5.55 12.09
CA ASP A 27 -16.32 -5.66 12.70
C ASP A 27 -15.84 -7.13 12.76
N GLU A 28 -16.70 -8.04 13.23
CA GLU A 28 -16.40 -9.48 13.32
C GLU A 28 -16.32 -10.18 11.94
N ASP A 29 -16.95 -9.61 10.90
CA ASP A 29 -16.87 -10.12 9.52
C ASP A 29 -15.66 -9.55 8.72
N GLU A 30 -14.94 -8.56 9.26
CA GLU A 30 -13.81 -7.89 8.58
C GLU A 30 -12.46 -8.44 9.05
N HIS A 31 -11.67 -8.99 8.12
CA HIS A 31 -10.42 -9.67 8.45
C HIS A 31 -9.17 -8.80 8.30
N SER A 32 -9.23 -7.67 7.58
CA SER A 32 -8.05 -6.86 7.25
C SER A 32 -7.32 -6.32 8.47
N ILE A 33 -8.03 -6.05 9.58
CA ILE A 33 -7.45 -5.63 10.87
C ILE A 33 -7.12 -6.85 11.73
N GLU A 34 -8.02 -7.85 11.76
CA GLU A 34 -7.87 -9.07 12.56
C GLU A 34 -6.53 -9.76 12.29
N MET A 35 -6.10 -9.82 11.02
CA MET A 35 -4.84 -10.48 10.64
C MET A 35 -3.58 -9.83 11.24
N HIS A 36 -3.65 -8.57 11.69
CA HIS A 36 -2.53 -7.91 12.37
C HIS A 36 -2.51 -8.16 13.88
N LEU A 37 -3.65 -8.50 14.49
CA LEU A 37 -3.76 -8.63 15.95
C LEU A 37 -2.81 -9.69 16.54
N PRO A 38 -2.63 -10.89 15.95
CA PRO A 38 -1.67 -11.88 16.47
C PRO A 38 -0.22 -11.38 16.40
N TYR A 39 0.16 -10.70 15.31
CA TYR A 39 1.51 -10.15 15.13
C TYR A 39 1.78 -9.03 16.12
N ILE A 40 0.85 -8.08 16.25
CA ILE A 40 0.94 -6.98 17.21
C ILE A 40 1.02 -7.54 18.64
N HIS A 41 0.14 -8.48 19.00
CA HIS A 41 0.15 -9.09 20.32
C HIS A 41 1.49 -9.78 20.62
N ARG A 42 2.03 -10.53 19.66
CA ARG A 42 3.32 -11.21 19.82
C ARG A 42 4.47 -10.22 20.00
N LEU A 43 4.48 -9.13 19.23
CA LEU A 43 5.50 -8.09 19.33
C LEU A 43 5.44 -7.39 20.70
N LEU A 44 4.23 -7.03 21.16
CA LEU A 44 4.04 -6.41 22.47
C LEU A 44 4.39 -7.35 23.62
N GLN A 45 4.09 -8.65 23.50
CA GLN A 45 4.54 -9.65 24.48
C GLN A 45 6.06 -9.75 24.58
N LEU A 46 6.78 -9.60 23.47
CA LEU A 46 8.25 -9.59 23.46
C LEU A 46 8.83 -8.29 24.04
N GLN A 47 8.17 -7.16 23.80
CA GLN A 47 8.59 -5.84 24.27
C GLN A 47 8.28 -5.62 25.76
N TYR A 48 7.18 -6.19 26.24
CA TYR A 48 6.67 -6.07 27.61
C TYR A 48 6.47 -7.46 28.25
N PRO A 49 7.55 -8.22 28.51
CA PRO A 49 7.48 -9.62 28.92
C PRO A 49 6.78 -9.86 30.26
N ASP A 50 6.84 -8.88 31.16
CA ASP A 50 6.29 -8.97 32.52
C ASP A 50 4.94 -8.23 32.67
N SER A 51 4.43 -7.61 31.61
CA SER A 51 3.17 -6.86 31.64
C SER A 51 2.01 -7.69 31.08
N PRO A 52 0.83 -7.68 31.73
CA PRO A 52 -0.37 -8.27 31.16
C PRO A 52 -0.84 -7.47 29.93
N ALA A 53 -1.58 -8.11 29.03
CA ALA A 53 -2.07 -7.47 27.80
C ALA A 53 -2.97 -6.24 28.04
N SER A 54 -3.59 -6.12 29.23
CA SER A 54 -4.36 -4.94 29.63
C SER A 54 -3.52 -3.67 29.85
N GLU A 55 -2.20 -3.82 29.99
CA GLU A 55 -1.24 -2.71 30.14
C GLU A 55 -0.50 -2.39 28.84
N TYR A 56 -0.77 -3.13 27.76
CA TYR A 56 -0.19 -2.82 26.46
C TYR A 56 -0.71 -1.48 25.92
N PRO A 57 0.05 -0.81 25.03
CA PRO A 57 -0.44 0.36 24.32
C PRO A 57 -1.81 0.08 23.67
N PRO A 58 -2.77 1.01 23.80
CA PRO A 58 -4.11 0.82 23.27
C PRO A 58 -4.11 0.80 21.75
N LEU A 59 -4.93 -0.07 21.17
CA LEU A 59 -5.13 -0.13 19.71
C LEU A 59 -6.27 0.80 19.29
N VAL A 60 -6.07 1.50 18.17
CA VAL A 60 -7.10 2.35 17.54
C VAL A 60 -7.43 1.76 16.15
N PRO A 61 -8.36 0.81 16.04
CA PRO A 61 -8.77 0.26 14.75
C PRO A 61 -9.51 1.33 13.92
N ILE A 62 -9.04 1.54 12.70
CA ILE A 62 -9.66 2.44 11.71
C ILE A 62 -9.91 1.63 10.45
N MET A 63 -11.19 1.36 10.16
CA MET A 63 -11.60 0.76 8.89
C MET A 63 -11.67 1.86 7.82
N VAL A 64 -10.94 1.67 6.73
CA VAL A 64 -10.94 2.58 5.58
C VAL A 64 -11.63 1.91 4.40
N GLY A 65 -12.85 2.34 4.10
CA GLY A 65 -13.60 1.84 2.95
C GLY A 65 -13.19 2.47 1.63
N ASN A 66 -14.00 2.21 0.59
CA ASN A 66 -13.83 2.86 -0.71
C ASN A 66 -14.07 4.37 -0.58
N THR A 67 -13.08 5.18 -0.98
CA THR A 67 -13.11 6.63 -0.78
C THR A 67 -12.43 7.37 -1.94
N SER A 68 -12.21 8.67 -1.79
CA SER A 68 -11.61 9.53 -2.81
C SER A 68 -10.33 10.21 -2.32
N ALA A 69 -9.46 10.64 -3.25
CA ALA A 69 -8.24 11.39 -2.96
C ALA A 69 -8.50 12.62 -2.05
N SER A 70 -9.59 13.36 -2.27
CA SER A 70 -9.97 14.49 -1.41
C SER A 70 -10.28 14.08 0.04
N THR A 71 -10.78 12.85 0.22
CA THR A 71 -11.10 12.30 1.54
C THR A 71 -9.84 11.75 2.20
N GLU A 72 -8.96 11.12 1.42
CA GLU A 72 -7.62 10.68 1.87
C GLU A 72 -6.81 11.86 2.39
N GLN A 73 -6.76 12.98 1.65
CA GLN A 73 -6.12 14.22 2.11
C GLN A 73 -6.74 14.78 3.40
N ALA A 74 -8.07 14.76 3.50
CA ALA A 74 -8.76 15.27 4.69
C ALA A 74 -8.41 14.44 5.94
N PHE A 75 -8.45 13.11 5.83
CA PHE A 75 -8.10 12.23 6.94
C PHE A 75 -6.60 12.17 7.20
N GLY A 76 -5.76 12.29 6.16
CA GLY A 76 -4.31 12.43 6.31
C GLY A 76 -3.95 13.66 7.15
N ALA A 77 -4.57 14.81 6.84
CA ALA A 77 -4.40 16.02 7.65
C ALA A 77 -4.93 15.88 9.09
N LEU A 78 -6.03 15.17 9.29
CA LEU A 78 -6.57 14.88 10.61
C LEU A 78 -5.63 13.97 11.43
N LEU A 79 -5.03 12.97 10.78
CA LEU A 79 -4.16 11.98 11.42
C LEU A 79 -2.70 12.44 11.57
N ALA A 80 -2.26 13.45 10.81
CA ALA A 80 -0.89 13.96 10.83
C ALA A 80 -0.35 14.29 12.25
N PRO A 81 -1.11 14.93 13.16
CA PRO A 81 -0.62 15.16 14.53
C PRO A 81 -0.38 13.88 15.33
N TYR A 82 -1.18 12.83 15.10
CA TYR A 82 -0.99 11.53 15.75
C TYR A 82 0.19 10.77 15.14
N LEU A 83 0.39 10.93 13.82
CA LEU A 83 1.51 10.33 13.10
C LEU A 83 2.86 10.97 13.47
N ALA A 84 2.89 12.27 13.77
CA ALA A 84 4.08 12.99 14.21
C ALA A 84 4.46 12.74 15.69
N ASP A 85 3.60 12.08 16.45
CA ASP A 85 3.84 11.78 17.86
C ASP A 85 4.68 10.50 17.99
N PRO A 86 5.90 10.57 18.54
CA PRO A 86 6.83 9.43 18.62
C PRO A 86 6.34 8.31 19.55
N GLU A 87 5.29 8.53 20.34
CA GLU A 87 4.65 7.49 21.16
C GLU A 87 3.68 6.61 20.36
N ASN A 88 3.34 6.99 19.13
CA ASN A 88 2.40 6.28 18.27
C ASN A 88 3.11 5.46 17.19
N ALA A 89 2.47 4.37 16.76
CA ALA A 89 2.84 3.60 15.59
C ALA A 89 1.60 3.34 14.72
N PHE A 90 1.77 3.42 13.40
CA PHE A 90 0.72 3.17 12.43
C PHE A 90 0.99 1.88 11.67
N VAL A 91 0.02 0.96 11.69
CA VAL A 91 0.05 -0.28 10.91
C VAL A 91 -0.95 -0.15 9.76
N ILE A 92 -0.46 -0.30 8.54
CA ILE A 92 -1.24 -0.15 7.31
C ILE A 92 -1.41 -1.53 6.68
N SER A 93 -2.64 -2.03 6.65
CA SER A 93 -2.96 -3.33 6.06
C SER A 93 -3.14 -3.21 4.54
N SER A 94 -2.34 -3.95 3.77
CA SER A 94 -2.52 -4.04 2.31
C SER A 94 -1.83 -5.27 1.72
N ASP A 95 -2.58 -6.04 0.94
CA ASP A 95 -2.04 -6.83 -0.17
C ASP A 95 -1.83 -5.91 -1.39
N PHE A 96 -1.00 -6.35 -2.33
CA PHE A 96 -0.70 -5.65 -3.59
C PHE A 96 -1.57 -6.20 -4.72
N CYS A 97 -1.02 -6.53 -5.89
CA CYS A 97 -1.82 -7.03 -7.01
C CYS A 97 -2.62 -8.29 -6.67
N HIS A 98 -3.88 -8.31 -7.10
CA HIS A 98 -4.72 -9.49 -7.21
C HIS A 98 -4.93 -9.74 -8.70
N TRP A 99 -4.05 -10.54 -9.31
CA TRP A 99 -4.06 -10.78 -10.74
C TRP A 99 -4.84 -12.04 -11.08
N GLY A 100 -5.69 -11.97 -12.11
CA GLY A 100 -6.40 -13.11 -12.68
C GLY A 100 -7.84 -12.78 -13.07
N LEU A 101 -8.41 -13.65 -13.92
CA LEU A 101 -9.80 -13.51 -14.39
C LEU A 101 -10.81 -13.44 -13.24
N ARG A 102 -10.59 -14.17 -12.14
CA ARG A 102 -11.45 -14.15 -10.94
C ARG A 102 -11.49 -12.80 -10.24
N PHE A 103 -10.44 -11.99 -10.37
CA PHE A 103 -10.37 -10.64 -9.83
C PHE A 103 -10.81 -9.58 -10.85
N ARG A 104 -11.13 -10.00 -12.08
CA ARG A 104 -11.40 -9.13 -13.23
C ARG A 104 -10.24 -8.14 -13.50
N TYR A 105 -9.02 -8.59 -13.24
CA TYR A 105 -7.82 -7.80 -13.47
C TYR A 105 -6.74 -8.67 -14.09
N THR A 106 -6.41 -8.39 -15.35
CA THR A 106 -5.46 -9.17 -16.17
C THR A 106 -4.49 -8.25 -16.90
N HIS A 107 -4.09 -7.14 -16.27
CA HIS A 107 -3.15 -6.19 -16.85
C HIS A 107 -1.81 -6.86 -17.14
N TYR A 108 -1.29 -6.61 -18.33
CA TYR A 108 -0.07 -7.22 -18.85
C TYR A 108 0.78 -6.19 -19.57
N VAL A 109 2.08 -6.21 -19.30
CA VAL A 109 3.09 -5.26 -19.76
C VAL A 109 4.10 -6.01 -20.64
N PRO A 110 3.96 -5.96 -21.98
CA PRO A 110 4.87 -6.64 -22.90
C PRO A 110 6.33 -6.16 -22.83
N GLN A 111 6.54 -4.96 -22.27
CA GLN A 111 7.85 -4.34 -22.09
C GLN A 111 8.49 -4.67 -20.74
N ALA A 112 7.84 -5.50 -19.91
CA ALA A 112 8.36 -5.87 -18.59
C ALA A 112 9.78 -6.50 -18.69
N PRO A 113 10.65 -6.26 -17.70
CA PRO A 113 11.98 -6.88 -17.68
C PRO A 113 11.91 -8.41 -17.72
N ARG A 114 12.84 -9.00 -18.49
CA ARG A 114 13.00 -10.45 -18.62
C ARG A 114 14.51 -10.84 -18.58
N PRO A 115 14.94 -11.76 -17.71
CA PRO A 115 14.12 -12.40 -16.70
C PRO A 115 13.65 -11.40 -15.63
N GLY A 116 12.45 -11.62 -15.09
CA GLY A 116 11.96 -10.91 -13.92
C GLY A 116 12.74 -11.27 -12.65
N PRO A 117 12.46 -10.61 -11.51
CA PRO A 117 13.08 -10.94 -10.23
C PRO A 117 12.70 -12.35 -9.77
N GLN A 118 13.66 -13.08 -9.21
CA GLN A 118 13.40 -14.35 -8.55
C GLN A 118 12.85 -14.09 -7.13
N LEU A 119 11.61 -14.48 -6.86
CA LEU A 119 10.96 -14.29 -5.57
C LEU A 119 11.27 -15.42 -4.58
N PRO A 120 11.27 -15.14 -3.26
CA PRO A 120 11.06 -13.85 -2.60
C PRO A 120 12.24 -12.88 -2.79
N VAL A 121 11.96 -11.59 -2.92
CA VAL A 121 12.99 -10.53 -2.94
C VAL A 121 12.99 -9.79 -1.61
N SER A 122 14.17 -9.41 -1.12
CA SER A 122 14.32 -8.58 0.08
C SER A 122 15.48 -7.60 -0.07
N GLY A 123 15.43 -6.51 0.72
CA GLY A 123 16.49 -5.51 0.79
C GLY A 123 16.60 -4.63 -0.45
N ASP A 124 17.83 -4.27 -0.81
CA ASP A 124 18.18 -3.17 -1.73
C ASP A 124 17.76 -3.39 -3.20
N ILE A 125 17.30 -4.59 -3.56
CA ILE A 125 16.75 -4.88 -4.89
C ILE A 125 15.35 -4.26 -5.06
N LEU A 126 14.62 -4.08 -3.95
CA LEU A 126 13.32 -3.42 -3.98
C LEU A 126 13.49 -1.91 -4.13
N PRO A 127 12.49 -1.21 -4.69
CA PRO A 127 12.50 0.25 -4.74
C PRO A 127 12.73 0.86 -3.35
N GLN A 128 13.66 1.81 -3.26
CA GLN A 128 14.01 2.52 -2.03
C GLN A 128 13.84 4.04 -2.23
N PRO A 129 13.69 4.81 -1.14
CA PRO A 129 13.79 6.27 -1.19
C PRO A 129 15.14 6.74 -1.77
N GLY A 130 15.11 7.84 -2.53
CA GLY A 130 16.32 8.42 -3.14
C GLY A 130 16.70 7.83 -4.50
N MET A 131 15.88 6.94 -5.06
CA MET A 131 15.99 6.53 -6.47
C MET A 131 15.95 7.74 -7.40
N ASP A 132 16.69 7.64 -8.51
CA ASP A 132 16.68 8.65 -9.55
C ASP A 132 15.26 8.87 -10.12
N ALA A 133 14.81 10.12 -10.11
CA ALA A 133 13.45 10.48 -10.50
C ALA A 133 13.14 10.13 -11.96
N SER A 134 14.14 10.20 -12.86
CA SER A 134 13.95 9.85 -14.27
C SER A 134 13.75 8.34 -14.44
N SER A 135 14.44 7.54 -13.63
CA SER A 135 14.32 6.07 -13.61
C SER A 135 12.96 5.65 -13.06
N VAL A 136 12.48 6.30 -12.00
CA VAL A 136 11.12 6.09 -11.48
C VAL A 136 10.08 6.44 -12.55
N ALA A 137 10.18 7.63 -13.16
CA ALA A 137 9.24 8.05 -14.20
C ALA A 137 9.19 7.10 -15.40
N GLN A 138 10.34 6.60 -15.86
CA GLN A 138 10.43 5.60 -16.93
C GLN A 138 9.73 4.29 -16.55
N ALA A 139 9.92 3.80 -15.33
CA ALA A 139 9.25 2.60 -14.85
C ALA A 139 7.72 2.78 -14.80
N LEU A 140 7.24 3.91 -14.28
CA LEU A 140 5.81 4.24 -14.24
C LEU A 140 5.20 4.32 -15.65
N GLU A 141 5.91 4.93 -16.60
CA GLU A 141 5.45 5.03 -17.99
C GLU A 141 5.37 3.67 -18.67
N MET A 142 6.42 2.84 -18.52
CA MET A 142 6.49 1.50 -19.09
C MET A 142 5.30 0.64 -18.68
N VAL A 143 5.00 0.59 -17.38
CA VAL A 143 3.91 -0.27 -16.87
C VAL A 143 2.52 0.25 -17.20
N SER A 144 2.40 1.55 -17.45
CA SER A 144 1.17 2.20 -17.88
C SER A 144 0.82 1.92 -19.34
N ALA A 145 1.79 1.49 -20.15
CA ALA A 145 1.57 1.11 -21.55
C ALA A 145 1.00 -0.32 -21.73
N GLY A 146 0.70 -1.01 -20.62
CA GLY A 146 0.14 -2.36 -20.64
C GLY A 146 -1.31 -2.41 -21.14
N HIS A 147 -1.83 -3.62 -21.26
CA HIS A 147 -3.22 -3.89 -21.67
C HIS A 147 -3.78 -5.10 -20.93
N SER A 148 -5.10 -5.24 -20.89
CA SER A 148 -5.74 -6.40 -20.26
C SER A 148 -5.77 -7.61 -21.20
N LEU A 149 -5.27 -8.74 -20.70
CA LEU A 149 -5.37 -10.02 -21.40
C LEU A 149 -6.79 -10.58 -21.33
N ARG A 150 -7.17 -11.30 -22.39
CA ARG A 150 -8.41 -12.07 -22.52
C ARG A 150 -8.06 -13.56 -22.55
N GLN A 151 -9.01 -14.40 -22.16
CA GLN A 151 -8.81 -15.86 -22.07
C GLN A 151 -8.24 -16.53 -23.35
N ARG A 152 -8.55 -15.97 -24.52
CA ARG A 152 -8.08 -16.50 -25.82
C ARG A 152 -6.70 -15.99 -26.24
N ASP A 153 -6.15 -15.03 -25.51
CA ASP A 153 -4.85 -14.45 -25.85
C ASP A 153 -3.75 -15.49 -25.59
N ARG A 154 -2.61 -15.29 -26.24
CA ARG A 154 -1.46 -16.20 -26.17
C ARG A 154 -0.21 -15.35 -26.04
N ILE A 155 0.56 -15.61 -24.99
CA ILE A 155 1.82 -14.91 -24.75
C ILE A 155 2.91 -15.69 -25.47
N SER A 156 3.64 -15.00 -26.34
CA SER A 156 4.76 -15.63 -27.04
C SER A 156 5.88 -15.98 -26.06
N SER A 157 6.61 -17.06 -26.32
CA SER A 157 7.82 -17.40 -25.56
C SER A 157 8.94 -16.34 -25.67
N ARG A 158 8.79 -15.35 -26.56
CA ARG A 158 9.68 -14.18 -26.69
C ARG A 158 9.25 -12.99 -25.82
N GLU A 159 8.01 -12.98 -25.35
CA GLU A 159 7.47 -11.95 -24.46
C GLU A 159 7.73 -12.32 -22.98
N PRO A 160 7.64 -11.36 -22.05
CA PRO A 160 7.70 -11.65 -20.61
C PRO A 160 6.57 -12.57 -20.16
N ALA A 161 6.82 -13.46 -19.21
CA ALA A 161 5.77 -14.22 -18.57
C ALA A 161 4.83 -13.31 -17.75
N ILE A 162 3.62 -13.77 -17.44
CA ILE A 162 2.62 -12.94 -16.74
C ILE A 162 3.16 -12.52 -15.36
N HIS A 163 3.77 -13.44 -14.62
CA HIS A 163 4.37 -13.14 -13.33
C HIS A 163 5.52 -12.12 -13.39
N GLU A 164 6.27 -12.06 -14.51
CA GLU A 164 7.29 -11.03 -14.75
C GLU A 164 6.64 -9.66 -14.94
N SER A 165 5.54 -9.60 -15.71
CA SER A 165 4.71 -8.41 -15.84
C SER A 165 4.12 -7.95 -14.50
N ILE A 166 3.64 -8.89 -13.67
CA ILE A 166 3.12 -8.58 -12.32
C ILE A 166 4.21 -7.93 -11.48
N SER A 167 5.41 -8.51 -11.48
CA SER A 167 6.58 -7.93 -10.80
C SER A 167 6.82 -6.48 -11.23
N ALA A 168 6.74 -6.22 -12.54
CA ALA A 168 7.07 -4.91 -13.09
C ALA A 168 6.14 -3.82 -12.58
N PHE A 169 4.82 -4.03 -12.64
CA PHE A 169 3.87 -3.01 -12.18
C PHE A 169 3.73 -2.95 -10.65
N ASP A 170 3.99 -4.04 -9.92
CA ASP A 170 4.12 -3.99 -8.45
C ASP A 170 5.34 -3.17 -8.03
N MET A 171 6.51 -3.43 -8.62
CA MET A 171 7.72 -2.65 -8.36
C MET A 171 7.57 -1.18 -8.77
N ALA A 172 6.88 -0.90 -9.87
CA ALA A 172 6.56 0.48 -10.25
C ALA A 172 5.63 1.15 -9.23
N THR A 173 4.65 0.42 -8.70
CA THR A 173 3.77 0.91 -7.63
C THR A 173 4.57 1.19 -6.34
N MET A 174 5.48 0.28 -5.96
CA MET A 174 6.40 0.51 -4.84
C MET A 174 7.28 1.73 -5.07
N ALA A 175 7.85 1.89 -6.26
CA ALA A 175 8.67 3.05 -6.63
C ALA A 175 7.88 4.37 -6.58
N ALA A 176 6.59 4.37 -6.94
CA ALA A 176 5.73 5.53 -6.75
C ALA A 176 5.56 5.87 -5.26
N ILE A 177 5.39 4.87 -4.41
CA ILE A 177 5.28 5.04 -2.94
C ILE A 177 6.58 5.60 -2.35
N THR A 178 7.75 5.13 -2.80
CA THR A 178 9.05 5.62 -2.28
C THR A 178 9.35 7.07 -2.63
N THR A 179 8.62 7.68 -3.57
CA THR A 179 8.70 9.12 -3.85
C THR A 179 8.20 9.99 -2.69
N GLY A 180 7.40 9.43 -1.79
CA GLY A 180 6.69 10.18 -0.74
C GLY A 180 5.51 11.01 -1.26
N SER A 181 5.19 10.97 -2.56
CA SER A 181 4.07 11.71 -3.13
C SER A 181 2.81 10.85 -3.22
N ALA A 182 1.78 11.24 -2.46
CA ALA A 182 0.47 10.59 -2.51
C ALA A 182 -0.12 10.68 -3.93
N LYS A 183 0.12 11.80 -4.62
CA LYS A 183 -0.28 11.99 -6.02
C LYS A 183 0.37 10.97 -6.94
N SER A 184 1.69 10.80 -6.89
CA SER A 184 2.39 9.82 -7.74
C SER A 184 1.86 8.40 -7.55
N PHE A 185 1.54 8.02 -6.31
CA PHE A 185 0.93 6.73 -6.00
C PHE A 185 -0.48 6.60 -6.58
N LEU A 186 -1.34 7.59 -6.40
CA LEU A 186 -2.70 7.56 -6.96
C LEU A 186 -2.70 7.55 -8.49
N ASP A 187 -1.82 8.34 -9.12
CA ASP A 187 -1.68 8.41 -10.57
C ASP A 187 -1.29 7.04 -11.15
N ILE A 188 -0.36 6.29 -10.52
CA ILE A 188 0.02 4.97 -11.03
C ILE A 188 -1.09 3.92 -10.85
N ILE A 189 -1.82 3.96 -9.73
CA ILE A 189 -2.98 3.10 -9.51
C ILE A 189 -4.05 3.36 -10.55
N GLU A 190 -4.33 4.63 -10.88
CA GLU A 190 -5.30 5.00 -11.91
C GLU A 190 -4.88 4.52 -13.31
N ARG A 191 -3.61 4.72 -13.67
CA ARG A 191 -3.09 4.39 -15.00
C ARG A 191 -3.00 2.89 -15.27
N THR A 192 -2.64 2.11 -14.25
CA THR A 192 -2.47 0.65 -14.38
C THR A 192 -3.73 -0.14 -14.00
N GLY A 193 -4.58 0.43 -13.14
CA GLY A 193 -5.68 -0.29 -12.50
C GLY A 193 -5.22 -1.30 -11.45
N ASN A 194 -3.97 -1.24 -10.98
CA ASN A 194 -3.43 -2.23 -10.04
C ASN A 194 -4.33 -2.36 -8.80
N THR A 195 -4.68 -3.59 -8.45
CA THR A 195 -5.73 -3.89 -7.47
C THR A 195 -5.20 -3.95 -6.04
N VAL A 196 -4.36 -2.99 -5.65
CA VAL A 196 -3.85 -2.86 -4.28
C VAL A 196 -5.04 -2.66 -3.33
N CYS A 197 -5.29 -3.63 -2.44
CA CYS A 197 -6.51 -3.64 -1.64
C CYS A 197 -6.52 -2.52 -0.59
N GLY A 198 -5.36 -2.19 -0.02
CA GLY A 198 -5.15 -1.11 0.93
C GLY A 198 -4.77 0.24 0.29
N ARG A 199 -5.08 0.48 -0.99
CA ARG A 199 -4.73 1.75 -1.66
C ARG A 199 -5.23 2.99 -0.91
N HIS A 200 -6.40 2.90 -0.27
CA HIS A 200 -6.97 4.02 0.47
C HIS A 200 -6.28 4.26 1.82
N PRO A 201 -6.07 3.24 2.69
CA PRO A 201 -5.18 3.37 3.84
C PRO A 201 -3.80 3.93 3.49
N ILE A 202 -3.17 3.44 2.42
CA ILE A 202 -1.87 3.92 1.95
C ILE A 202 -1.97 5.40 1.56
N GLY A 203 -2.98 5.78 0.76
CA GLY A 203 -3.19 7.17 0.35
C GLY A 203 -3.43 8.13 1.51
N VAL A 204 -4.20 7.71 2.54
CA VAL A 204 -4.41 8.48 3.78
C VAL A 204 -3.07 8.74 4.49
N ILE A 205 -2.25 7.70 4.68
CA ILE A 205 -0.98 7.86 5.41
C ILE A 205 0.05 8.61 4.57
N MET A 206 0.12 8.41 3.26
CA MET A 206 0.98 9.21 2.39
C MET A 206 0.61 10.69 2.45
N ALA A 207 -0.69 11.05 2.45
CA ALA A 207 -1.12 12.43 2.63
C ALA A 207 -0.79 13.00 4.02
N ALA A 208 -0.81 12.17 5.07
CA ALA A 208 -0.36 12.57 6.40
C ALA A 208 1.16 12.82 6.44
N LEU A 209 1.95 11.92 5.84
CA LEU A 209 3.41 12.03 5.75
C LEU A 209 3.85 13.28 5.00
N GLU A 210 3.18 13.63 3.89
CA GLU A 210 3.41 14.88 3.15
C GLU A 210 3.27 16.13 4.06
N ILE A 211 2.35 16.10 5.03
CA ILE A 211 2.15 17.20 5.97
C ILE A 211 3.22 17.20 7.06
N VAL A 212 3.50 16.04 7.66
CA VAL A 212 4.47 15.92 8.76
C VAL A 212 5.89 16.27 8.29
N THR A 213 6.24 15.88 7.07
CA THR A 213 7.59 16.07 6.50
C THR A 213 7.76 17.41 5.78
N ALA A 214 6.70 18.20 5.58
CA ALA A 214 6.74 19.45 4.80
C ALA A 214 7.77 20.48 5.30
N SER A 215 8.12 20.43 6.59
CA SER A 215 9.09 21.33 7.23
C SER A 215 10.44 20.69 7.55
N GLN A 216 10.64 19.40 7.25
CA GLN A 216 11.89 18.69 7.54
C GLN A 216 12.92 18.91 6.43
N ALA A 217 14.18 19.14 6.82
CA ALA A 217 15.28 19.41 5.89
C ALA A 217 15.94 18.13 5.35
N ALA A 218 15.63 16.96 5.93
CA ALA A 218 16.19 15.68 5.52
C ALA A 218 15.37 15.09 4.36
N ASP A 219 16.04 14.84 3.24
CA ASP A 219 15.43 14.45 1.95
C ASP A 219 14.79 13.04 1.94
N GLN A 220 14.66 12.35 3.09
CA GLN A 220 14.15 10.97 3.17
C GLN A 220 13.29 10.63 4.40
N GLU A 221 13.11 11.55 5.36
CA GLU A 221 12.19 11.32 6.49
C GLU A 221 10.75 11.14 5.98
N GLY A 222 10.01 10.23 6.61
CA GLY A 222 8.64 9.88 6.24
C GLY A 222 8.47 9.22 4.87
N ARG A 223 9.52 8.68 4.25
CA ARG A 223 9.42 7.85 3.04
C ARG A 223 9.42 6.36 3.39
N PHE A 224 8.71 5.56 2.60
CA PHE A 224 8.63 4.11 2.79
C PHE A 224 9.84 3.39 2.21
N TYR A 225 10.46 2.55 3.03
CA TYR A 225 11.49 1.58 2.67
C TYR A 225 10.88 0.20 2.55
N PHE A 226 10.97 -0.42 1.37
CA PHE A 226 10.44 -1.77 1.15
C PHE A 226 11.43 -2.83 1.65
N LEU A 227 10.91 -3.78 2.42
CA LEU A 227 11.70 -4.85 3.06
C LEU A 227 11.62 -6.15 2.28
N ARG A 228 10.42 -6.51 1.82
CA ARG A 228 10.14 -7.79 1.18
C ARG A 228 9.05 -7.69 0.13
N TYR A 229 9.20 -8.45 -0.94
CA TYR A 229 8.19 -8.67 -1.96
C TYR A 229 8.06 -10.18 -2.25
N GLU A 230 6.82 -10.64 -2.26
CA GLU A 230 6.42 -12.01 -2.55
C GLU A 230 5.14 -12.06 -3.38
N ARG A 231 4.83 -13.26 -3.86
CA ARG A 231 3.53 -13.58 -4.46
C ARG A 231 3.09 -14.97 -4.04
N SER A 232 1.79 -15.21 -4.05
CA SER A 232 1.20 -16.52 -3.71
C SER A 232 1.65 -17.65 -4.66
N SER A 233 1.88 -17.32 -5.93
CA SER A 233 2.25 -18.25 -7.01
C SER A 233 2.69 -17.49 -8.25
N ASP A 234 3.55 -18.11 -9.07
CA ASP A 234 3.83 -17.61 -10.42
C ASP A 234 2.65 -17.92 -11.34
N VAL A 235 2.14 -16.89 -12.00
CA VAL A 235 1.14 -16.97 -13.06
C VAL A 235 1.86 -17.28 -14.36
N GLU A 236 1.61 -18.45 -14.92
CA GLU A 236 2.18 -18.89 -16.19
C GLU A 236 1.14 -18.80 -17.32
N GLU A 237 -0.12 -19.09 -17.00
CA GLU A 237 -1.24 -19.09 -17.93
C GLU A 237 -2.33 -18.09 -17.53
N ILE A 238 -3.18 -17.69 -18.48
CA ILE A 238 -4.22 -16.65 -18.26
C ILE A 238 -5.30 -17.10 -17.27
N ASP A 239 -5.55 -18.40 -17.18
CA ASP A 239 -6.53 -18.99 -16.26
C ASP A 239 -5.98 -19.10 -14.82
N ASP A 240 -4.68 -18.87 -14.61
CA ASP A 240 -4.08 -18.79 -13.28
C ASP A 240 -4.47 -17.49 -12.55
N SER A 241 -4.12 -17.42 -11.27
CA SER A 241 -4.25 -16.19 -10.50
C SER A 241 -3.21 -16.14 -9.39
N SER A 242 -2.87 -14.93 -8.96
CA SER A 242 -1.97 -14.72 -7.82
C SER A 242 -2.35 -13.49 -7.03
N VAL A 243 -1.87 -13.44 -5.79
CA VAL A 243 -1.88 -12.24 -4.94
C VAL A 243 -0.45 -11.90 -4.59
N SER A 244 -0.10 -10.62 -4.67
CA SER A 244 1.21 -10.08 -4.31
C SER A 244 1.23 -9.54 -2.89
N TYR A 245 2.34 -9.76 -2.19
CA TYR A 245 2.54 -9.34 -0.80
C TYR A 245 3.78 -8.48 -0.67
N VAL A 246 3.69 -7.40 0.10
CA VAL A 246 4.83 -6.54 0.42
C VAL A 246 4.90 -6.23 1.90
N SER A 247 6.11 -5.93 2.38
CA SER A 247 6.28 -5.26 3.66
C SER A 247 7.18 -4.03 3.50
N ALA A 248 6.84 -2.96 4.21
CA ALA A 248 7.57 -1.70 4.20
C ALA A 248 7.47 -1.01 5.56
N PHE A 249 8.38 -0.08 5.82
CA PHE A 249 8.33 0.79 7.00
C PHE A 249 8.70 2.22 6.60
N ALA A 250 8.25 3.19 7.38
CA ALA A 250 8.67 4.58 7.31
C ALA A 250 9.04 5.06 8.72
N VAL A 251 10.04 5.93 8.82
CA VAL A 251 10.46 6.56 10.08
C VAL A 251 10.29 8.08 9.92
N ILE A 252 9.81 8.73 10.98
CA ILE A 252 9.41 10.13 11.03
C ILE A 252 10.28 10.86 12.04
#